data_AF-A0A9E0F5T0-F1
#
_entry.id   AF-A0A9E0F5T0-F1
#
_cell.length_a   1.000
_cell.length_b   1.000
_cell.length_c   1.000
_cell.angle_alpha   90.00
_cell.angle_beta   90.00
_cell.angle_gamma   90.00
#
_symmetry.space_group_name_H-M   'P 1'
#
loop_
_entity.id
_entity.type
_entity.pdbx_description
1 polymer ?
#
loop_
_entity_poly.entity_id
_entity_poly.type
_entity_poly.pdbx_seq_one_letter_code
_entity_poly.pdbx_strand_id
1 'polypeptide(L)'
;MKVLKLTIALFSVTVLLTSFINNEKDFSLGRVNKTSNKLIFFWSEPTNNYDVAFTFMNKIANYNCKSPQQIIDATIQNANIEAANQGKIYDAIIIGTSERDMAVVWGDKAKDNSIARVKKTEGKLVFIECEPLVNYDIVGKYNVSAAAQALLTGTCPNHQSKIDKLVKKASKDNITFDAIMYGSTEKDLVIKFK
;
A
#
# COMPACT_ATOMS: atom_id res chain seq x y z
N MET A 1 47.29 -9.55 67.87
CA MET A 1 46.01 -9.48 67.12
C MET A 1 46.19 -8.49 65.96
N LYS A 2 46.42 -8.99 64.73
CA LYS A 2 46.57 -8.17 63.53
C LYS A 2 45.26 -8.23 62.74
N VAL A 3 44.66 -7.07 62.48
CA VAL A 3 43.42 -6.90 61.72
C VAL A 3 43.78 -6.87 60.23
N LEU A 4 43.30 -7.86 59.46
CA LEU A 4 43.45 -7.91 58.01
C LEU A 4 42.24 -7.20 57.37
N LYS A 5 42.46 -6.05 56.73
CA LYS A 5 41.44 -5.34 55.95
C LYS A 5 41.28 -6.05 54.60
N LEU A 6 40.08 -6.57 54.34
CA LEU A 6 39.70 -7.14 53.04
C LEU A 6 39.00 -6.04 52.23
N THR A 7 39.66 -5.54 51.19
CA THR A 7 39.10 -4.57 50.25
C THR A 7 38.48 -5.34 49.08
N ILE A 8 37.16 -5.33 48.96
CA ILE A 8 36.43 -5.93 47.83
C ILE A 8 36.34 -4.87 46.73
N ALA A 9 36.99 -5.11 45.58
CA ALA A 9 36.82 -4.30 44.38
C ALA A 9 35.60 -4.82 43.60
N LEU A 10 34.57 -3.99 43.47
CA LEU A 10 33.37 -4.28 42.69
C LEU A 10 33.63 -3.92 41.23
N PHE A 11 33.77 -4.91 40.35
CA PHE A 11 33.86 -4.69 38.89
C PHE A 11 32.43 -4.55 38.34
N SER A 12 31.99 -3.32 38.07
CA SER A 12 30.75 -3.06 37.34
C SER A 12 30.99 -3.31 35.85
N VAL A 13 30.53 -4.44 35.32
CA VAL A 13 30.48 -4.71 33.88
C VAL A 13 29.29 -3.94 33.30
N THR A 14 29.56 -2.76 32.74
CA THR A 14 28.56 -2.00 32.00
C THR A 14 28.45 -2.57 30.59
N VAL A 15 27.39 -3.33 30.32
CA VAL A 15 27.05 -3.77 28.96
C VAL A 15 26.46 -2.57 28.22
N LEU A 16 27.24 -1.90 27.37
CA LEU A 16 26.71 -0.95 26.40
C LEU A 16 25.90 -1.73 25.35
N LEU A 17 24.58 -1.69 25.47
CA LEU A 17 23.68 -2.04 24.38
C LEU A 17 23.71 -0.89 23.36
N THR A 18 24.64 -0.94 22.41
CA THR A 18 24.52 -0.11 21.21
C THR A 18 23.39 -0.67 20.37
N SER A 19 22.25 0.01 20.35
CA SER A 19 21.21 -0.21 19.35
C SER A 19 21.82 0.07 17.97
N PHE A 20 22.14 -0.98 17.22
CA PHE A 20 22.42 -0.86 15.81
C PHE A 20 21.14 -0.37 15.13
N ILE A 21 21.10 0.92 14.77
CA ILE A 21 20.11 1.42 13.82
C ILE A 21 20.56 0.89 12.47
N ASN A 22 20.17 -0.34 12.15
CA ASN A 22 20.19 -0.79 10.77
C ASN A 22 19.14 0.06 10.06
N ASN A 23 19.60 1.02 9.26
CA ASN A 23 18.77 1.79 8.35
C ASN A 23 18.39 0.87 7.17
N GLU A 24 17.68 -0.22 7.46
CA GLU A 24 17.20 -1.15 6.44
C GLU A 24 16.18 -0.43 5.56
N LYS A 25 16.42 -0.49 4.26
CA LYS A 25 15.54 0.09 3.24
C LYS A 25 14.20 -0.64 3.29
N ASP A 26 13.14 0.08 3.62
CA ASP A 26 11.79 -0.48 3.67
C ASP A 26 11.21 -0.58 2.25
N PHE A 27 11.33 -1.76 1.65
CA PHE A 27 10.81 -2.05 0.31
C PHE A 27 9.28 -2.03 0.21
N SER A 28 8.56 -2.02 1.34
CA SER A 28 7.10 -2.00 1.34
C SER A 28 6.50 -0.59 1.20
N LEU A 29 7.34 0.44 1.05
CA LEU A 29 6.89 1.81 0.90
C LEU A 29 6.74 2.20 -0.58
N GLY A 30 5.57 2.77 -0.90
CA GLY A 30 5.29 3.39 -2.19
C GLY A 30 4.75 4.81 -2.03
N ARG A 31 4.80 5.58 -3.11
CA ARG A 31 4.20 6.90 -3.23
C ARG A 31 2.91 6.79 -4.03
N VAL A 32 1.80 7.21 -3.42
CA VAL A 32 0.50 7.33 -4.12
C VAL A 32 0.44 8.65 -4.89
N ASN A 33 -0.18 8.62 -6.06
CA ASN A 33 -0.41 9.83 -6.84
C ASN A 33 -1.65 10.58 -6.32
N LYS A 34 -1.71 11.88 -6.60
CA LYS A 34 -2.91 12.68 -6.35
C LYS A 34 -3.85 12.61 -7.55
N THR A 35 -5.11 12.30 -7.28
CA THR A 35 -6.21 12.36 -8.25
C THR A 35 -7.25 13.35 -7.75
N SER A 36 -7.62 14.34 -8.56
CA SER A 36 -8.56 15.41 -8.16
C SER A 36 -8.21 16.07 -6.80
N ASN A 37 -6.90 16.30 -6.59
CA ASN A 37 -6.32 16.84 -5.35
C ASN A 37 -6.57 15.99 -4.08
N LYS A 38 -6.89 14.69 -4.23
CA LYS A 38 -6.97 13.72 -3.14
C LYS A 38 -5.87 12.68 -3.28
N LEU A 39 -5.29 12.28 -2.14
CA LEU A 39 -4.43 11.10 -2.07
C LEU A 39 -5.33 9.88 -1.88
N ILE A 40 -5.06 8.81 -2.64
CA ILE A 40 -5.90 7.61 -2.65
C ILE A 40 -5.05 6.39 -2.34
N PHE A 41 -5.38 5.72 -1.23
CA PHE A 41 -4.66 4.55 -0.75
C PHE A 41 -5.47 3.31 -1.10
N PHE A 42 -5.18 2.73 -2.26
CA PHE A 42 -5.85 1.53 -2.73
C PHE A 42 -5.21 0.30 -2.10
N TRP A 43 -5.91 -0.35 -1.17
CA TRP A 43 -5.45 -1.56 -0.44
C TRP A 43 -4.07 -1.40 0.21
N SER A 44 -3.75 -0.17 0.57
CA SER A 44 -2.51 0.25 1.22
C SER A 44 -2.86 1.21 2.36
N GLU A 45 -1.90 1.44 3.24
CA GLU A 45 -2.11 2.20 4.47
C GLU A 45 -1.19 3.44 4.48
N PRO A 46 -1.70 4.65 4.77
CA PRO A 46 -0.85 5.82 4.96
C PRO A 46 0.18 5.59 6.08
N THR A 47 1.40 6.07 5.91
CA THR A 47 2.43 5.92 6.94
C THR A 47 2.37 7.01 8.02
N ASN A 48 1.77 8.16 7.71
CA ASN A 48 1.61 9.25 8.66
C ASN A 48 0.27 9.16 9.39
N ASN A 49 0.21 9.76 10.58
CA ASN A 49 -1.00 9.78 11.39
C ASN A 49 -2.15 10.55 10.71
N TYR A 50 -3.35 10.04 10.87
CA TYR A 50 -4.59 10.62 10.35
C TYR A 50 -5.75 10.33 11.31
N ASP A 51 -6.80 11.15 11.20
CA ASP A 51 -8.09 10.86 11.80
C ASP A 51 -9.10 10.49 10.71
N VAL A 52 -10.03 9.59 11.02
CA VAL A 52 -11.13 9.26 10.12
C VAL A 52 -12.17 10.37 10.20
N ALA A 53 -12.33 11.14 9.12
CA ALA A 53 -13.35 12.19 9.05
C ALA A 53 -14.75 11.58 8.95
N PHE A 54 -14.90 10.55 8.10
CA PHE A 54 -16.11 9.75 7.96
C PHE A 54 -15.82 8.46 7.20
N THR A 55 -16.77 7.52 7.27
CA THR A 55 -16.79 6.34 6.41
C THR A 55 -17.98 6.42 5.46
N PHE A 56 -17.88 5.84 4.27
CA PHE A 56 -18.94 5.89 3.26
C PHE A 56 -19.09 4.57 2.53
N MET A 57 -20.29 4.29 2.03
CA MET A 57 -20.52 3.14 1.16
C MET A 57 -19.97 3.43 -0.23
N ASN A 58 -19.02 2.63 -0.70
CA ASN A 58 -18.46 2.80 -2.03
C ASN A 58 -19.20 1.92 -3.06
N LYS A 59 -20.41 2.37 -3.45
CA LYS A 59 -21.25 1.64 -4.40
C LYS A 59 -20.77 1.89 -5.83
N ILE A 60 -20.00 0.95 -6.37
CA ILE A 60 -19.50 1.01 -7.75
C ILE A 60 -20.11 -0.14 -8.55
N ALA A 61 -20.96 0.21 -9.52
CA ALA A 61 -21.56 -0.77 -10.42
C ALA A 61 -20.48 -1.52 -11.21
N ASN A 62 -20.57 -2.85 -11.23
CA ASN A 62 -19.59 -3.74 -11.86
C ASN A 62 -18.16 -3.48 -11.36
N TYR A 63 -17.96 -3.26 -10.05
CA TYR A 63 -16.66 -2.98 -9.43
C TYR A 63 -15.53 -3.87 -9.99
N ASN A 64 -15.74 -5.18 -10.00
CA ASN A 64 -14.75 -6.15 -10.48
C ASN A 64 -14.39 -6.00 -11.98
N CYS A 65 -15.21 -5.31 -12.78
CA CYS A 65 -14.96 -5.03 -14.19
C CYS A 65 -14.20 -3.72 -14.43
N LYS A 66 -14.08 -2.87 -13.42
CA LYS A 66 -13.43 -1.56 -13.53
C LYS A 66 -11.91 -1.68 -13.44
N SER A 67 -11.19 -0.74 -14.06
CA SER A 67 -9.77 -0.53 -13.76
C SER A 67 -9.61 0.12 -12.39
N PRO A 68 -8.43 0.02 -11.75
CA PRO A 68 -8.18 0.71 -10.50
C PRO A 68 -8.41 2.23 -10.60
N GLN A 69 -7.94 2.91 -11.65
CA GLN A 69 -8.28 4.31 -11.89
C GLN A 69 -9.80 4.60 -11.96
N GLN A 70 -10.60 3.78 -12.65
CA GLN A 70 -12.06 3.98 -12.71
C GLN A 70 -12.72 3.81 -11.33
N ILE A 71 -12.17 2.93 -10.49
CA ILE A 71 -12.61 2.77 -9.10
C ILE A 71 -12.25 4.01 -8.30
N ILE A 72 -11.05 4.53 -8.46
CA ILE A 72 -10.60 5.77 -7.80
C ILE A 72 -11.54 6.93 -8.14
N ASP A 73 -11.84 7.14 -9.42
CA ASP A 73 -12.71 8.23 -9.87
C ASP A 73 -14.11 8.14 -9.24
N ALA A 74 -14.72 6.95 -9.26
CA ALA A 74 -16.04 6.71 -8.67
C ALA A 74 -16.02 6.86 -7.14
N THR A 75 -14.93 6.44 -6.49
CA THR A 75 -14.75 6.55 -5.04
C THR A 75 -14.68 8.02 -4.62
N ILE A 76 -13.95 8.85 -5.35
CA ILE A 76 -13.86 10.29 -5.08
C ILE A 76 -15.25 10.94 -5.20
N GLN A 77 -16.03 10.57 -6.22
CA GLN A 77 -17.40 11.06 -6.37
C GLN A 77 -18.28 10.66 -5.19
N ASN A 78 -18.25 9.38 -4.79
CA ASN A 78 -19.01 8.88 -3.65
C ASN A 78 -18.61 9.58 -2.33
N ALA A 79 -17.30 9.77 -2.09
CA ALA A 79 -16.80 10.48 -0.93
C ALA A 79 -17.20 11.96 -0.92
N ASN A 80 -17.22 12.62 -2.08
CA ASN A 80 -17.66 14.02 -2.19
C ASN A 80 -19.16 14.18 -1.88
N ILE A 81 -19.99 13.24 -2.33
CA ILE A 81 -21.42 13.22 -2.00
C ILE A 81 -21.61 13.05 -0.49
N GLU A 82 -20.92 12.08 0.12
CA GLU A 82 -21.00 11.87 1.57
C GLU A 82 -20.49 13.08 2.36
N ALA A 83 -19.37 13.67 1.94
CA ALA A 83 -18.80 14.87 2.53
C ALA A 83 -19.79 16.03 2.52
N ALA A 84 -20.47 16.26 1.38
CA ALA A 84 -21.49 17.30 1.24
C ALA A 84 -22.70 17.03 2.14
N ASN A 85 -23.18 15.79 2.21
CA ASN A 85 -24.30 15.40 3.07
C ASN A 85 -24.00 15.59 4.57
N GLN A 86 -22.73 15.37 4.97
CA GLN A 86 -22.31 15.53 6.36
C GLN A 86 -21.76 16.93 6.69
N GLY A 87 -21.59 17.81 5.70
CA GLY A 87 -20.90 19.10 5.88
C GLY A 87 -19.44 18.95 6.33
N LYS A 88 -18.76 17.88 5.91
CA LYS A 88 -17.37 17.58 6.31
C LYS A 88 -16.39 17.80 5.16
N ILE A 89 -15.14 18.05 5.53
CA ILE A 89 -14.00 18.04 4.62
C ILE A 89 -13.11 16.83 4.91
N TYR A 90 -12.31 16.43 3.91
CA TYR A 90 -11.36 15.35 4.03
C TYR A 90 -10.16 15.59 3.10
N ASP A 91 -9.01 15.03 3.45
CA ASP A 91 -7.75 15.23 2.71
C ASP A 91 -7.45 14.03 1.78
N ALA A 92 -7.83 12.82 2.17
CA ALA A 92 -7.52 11.59 1.44
C ALA A 92 -8.58 10.50 1.63
N ILE A 93 -8.47 9.43 0.83
CA ILE A 93 -9.36 8.27 0.89
C ILE A 93 -8.53 7.00 1.02
N ILE A 94 -8.94 6.10 1.91
CA ILE A 94 -8.43 4.74 2.02
C ILE A 94 -9.50 3.81 1.47
N ILE A 95 -9.18 3.16 0.34
CA ILE A 95 -10.02 2.13 -0.27
C ILE A 95 -9.62 0.80 0.36
N GLY A 96 -10.51 0.23 1.15
CA GLY A 96 -10.30 -1.02 1.86
C GLY A 96 -10.76 -2.24 1.07
N THR A 97 -10.78 -3.38 1.75
CA THR A 97 -11.47 -4.60 1.30
C THR A 97 -12.84 -4.77 1.99
N SER A 98 -13.24 -3.81 2.82
CA SER A 98 -14.53 -3.76 3.51
C SER A 98 -15.63 -3.17 2.63
N GLU A 99 -16.87 -3.31 3.07
CA GLU A 99 -18.03 -2.69 2.39
C GLU A 99 -18.03 -1.15 2.44
N ARG A 100 -17.26 -0.58 3.38
CA ARG A 100 -17.12 0.87 3.56
C ARG A 100 -15.66 1.27 3.43
N ASP A 101 -15.46 2.41 2.78
CA ASP A 101 -14.18 3.08 2.66
C ASP A 101 -14.10 4.25 3.64
N MET A 102 -12.89 4.76 3.86
CA MET A 102 -12.62 5.81 4.83
C MET A 102 -12.16 7.08 4.13
N ALA A 103 -12.76 8.21 4.46
CA ALA A 103 -12.23 9.52 4.17
C ALA A 103 -11.49 10.03 5.41
N VAL A 104 -10.26 10.51 5.24
CA VAL A 104 -9.36 10.84 6.35
C VAL A 104 -8.87 12.28 6.26
N VAL A 105 -8.49 12.82 7.41
CA VAL A 105 -7.79 14.11 7.54
C VAL A 105 -6.42 13.89 8.16
N TRP A 106 -5.42 14.60 7.67
CA TRP A 106 -4.05 14.42 8.15
C TRP A 106 -3.86 15.09 9.50
N GLY A 107 -3.20 14.39 10.44
CA GLY A 107 -2.82 14.98 11.72
C GLY A 107 -1.75 16.07 11.56
N ASP A 108 -0.85 15.90 10.58
CA ASP A 108 0.14 16.91 10.20
C ASP A 108 0.12 17.12 8.68
N LYS A 109 -0.35 18.31 8.26
CA LYS A 109 -0.50 18.68 6.84
C LYS A 109 0.81 19.14 6.20
N ALA A 110 1.86 19.42 6.99
CA ALA A 110 3.15 19.86 6.48
C ALA A 110 4.04 18.70 6.00
N LYS A 111 3.75 17.46 6.45
CA LYS A 111 4.50 16.27 6.03
C LYS A 111 4.12 15.80 4.62
N ASP A 112 5.04 15.05 4.00
CA ASP A 112 4.70 14.26 2.81
C ASP A 112 3.76 13.12 3.21
N ASN A 113 2.47 13.36 3.05
CA ASN A 113 1.41 12.39 3.33
C ASN A 113 1.15 11.45 2.15
N SER A 114 1.94 11.50 1.07
CA SER A 114 1.75 10.63 -0.10
C SER A 114 2.35 9.23 0.05
N ILE A 115 2.96 8.92 1.19
CA ILE A 115 3.63 7.64 1.39
C ILE A 115 2.67 6.60 1.96
N ALA A 116 2.64 5.45 1.29
CA ALA A 116 1.80 4.32 1.60
C ALA A 116 2.65 3.09 1.89
N ARG A 117 2.21 2.29 2.86
CA ARG A 117 2.71 0.94 3.11
C ARG A 117 1.83 -0.07 2.36
N VAL A 118 2.45 -0.85 1.50
CA VAL A 118 1.75 -1.84 0.67
C VAL A 118 1.72 -3.22 1.33
N LYS A 119 0.76 -4.04 0.92
CA LYS A 119 0.57 -5.41 1.42
C LYS A 119 1.30 -6.42 0.54
N LYS A 120 1.43 -7.64 1.06
CA LYS A 120 1.95 -8.78 0.30
C LYS A 120 0.83 -9.72 -0.13
N THR A 121 0.99 -10.29 -1.31
CA THR A 121 0.20 -11.41 -1.83
C THR A 121 1.15 -12.49 -2.31
N GLU A 122 0.96 -13.73 -1.84
CA GLU A 122 1.86 -14.87 -2.14
C GLU A 122 3.36 -14.53 -1.94
N GLY A 123 3.66 -13.77 -0.89
CA GLY A 123 5.03 -13.35 -0.54
C GLY A 123 5.60 -12.18 -1.35
N LYS A 124 4.86 -11.64 -2.33
CA LYS A 124 5.28 -10.53 -3.19
C LYS A 124 4.58 -9.24 -2.79
N LEU A 125 5.30 -8.11 -2.79
CA LEU A 125 4.69 -6.80 -2.51
C LEU A 125 3.79 -6.38 -3.67
N VAL A 126 2.65 -5.76 -3.37
CA VAL A 126 1.64 -5.38 -4.36
C VAL A 126 1.40 -3.88 -4.31
N PHE A 127 1.89 -3.17 -5.33
CA PHE A 127 1.67 -1.74 -5.49
C PHE A 127 0.45 -1.53 -6.39
N ILE A 128 -0.63 -0.98 -5.84
CA ILE A 128 -1.84 -0.63 -6.60
C ILE A 128 -1.91 0.88 -6.70
N GLU A 129 -1.87 1.42 -7.93
CA GLU A 129 -1.92 2.87 -8.19
C GLU A 129 -0.91 3.70 -7.37
N CYS A 130 0.24 3.08 -7.09
CA CYS A 130 1.37 3.68 -6.40
C CYS A 130 2.70 3.19 -6.98
N GLU A 131 3.74 3.97 -6.72
CA GLU A 131 5.10 3.77 -7.22
C GLU A 131 6.05 3.41 -6.06
N PRO A 132 6.87 2.34 -6.14
CA PRO A 132 7.84 2.05 -5.10
C PRO A 132 8.81 3.22 -4.84
N LEU A 133 9.12 3.50 -3.57
CA LEU A 133 10.12 4.52 -3.21
C LEU A 133 11.57 4.06 -3.47
N VAL A 134 11.74 2.76 -3.70
CA VAL A 134 13.01 2.11 -3.93
C VAL A 134 13.20 1.93 -5.43
N ASN A 135 14.39 2.25 -5.95
CA ASN A 135 14.76 1.92 -7.33
C ASN A 135 14.53 0.42 -7.62
N TYR A 136 14.06 0.14 -8.83
CA TYR A 136 13.76 -1.21 -9.29
C TYR A 136 14.05 -1.34 -10.79
N ASP A 137 14.11 -2.58 -11.26
CA ASP A 137 14.08 -2.93 -12.67
C ASP A 137 12.74 -3.59 -13.01
N ILE A 138 12.19 -3.24 -14.18
CA ILE A 138 11.02 -3.93 -14.72
C ILE A 138 11.49 -5.23 -15.38
N VAL A 139 11.12 -6.36 -14.78
CA VAL A 139 11.51 -7.70 -15.25
C VAL A 139 10.38 -8.42 -15.98
N GLY A 140 9.16 -7.87 -15.95
CA GLY A 140 8.02 -8.37 -16.71
C GLY A 140 6.94 -7.31 -16.94
N LYS A 141 6.19 -7.46 -18.04
CA LYS A 141 5.05 -6.61 -18.40
C LYS A 141 3.89 -7.47 -18.87
N TYR A 142 2.73 -7.30 -18.26
CA TYR A 142 1.58 -8.17 -18.45
C TYR A 142 0.31 -7.37 -18.70
N ASN A 143 -0.61 -7.96 -19.45
CA ASN A 143 -1.99 -7.48 -19.56
C ASN A 143 -2.87 -8.49 -18.85
N VAL A 144 -3.15 -8.29 -17.57
CA VAL A 144 -4.10 -9.15 -16.86
C VAL A 144 -5.51 -8.60 -17.08
N SER A 145 -5.95 -8.65 -18.34
CA SER A 145 -7.21 -8.02 -18.75
C SER A 145 -8.41 -8.75 -18.15
N ALA A 146 -9.30 -7.99 -17.51
CA ALA A 146 -10.62 -8.49 -17.10
C ALA A 146 -11.55 -8.63 -18.30
N ALA A 147 -11.34 -7.83 -19.36
CA ALA A 147 -12.24 -7.69 -20.50
C ALA A 147 -12.39 -8.99 -21.31
N ALA A 148 -11.29 -9.71 -21.56
CA ALA A 148 -11.35 -10.96 -22.32
C ALA A 148 -12.13 -12.06 -21.58
N GLN A 149 -11.95 -12.16 -20.26
CA GLN A 149 -12.67 -13.14 -19.45
C GLN A 149 -14.14 -12.73 -19.22
N ALA A 150 -14.41 -11.44 -19.07
CA ALA A 150 -15.77 -10.91 -18.96
C ALA A 150 -16.59 -11.15 -20.24
N LEU A 151 -15.97 -11.01 -21.41
CA LEU A 151 -16.61 -11.29 -22.70
C LEU A 151 -17.03 -12.76 -22.83
N LEU A 152 -16.25 -13.68 -22.27
CA LEU A 152 -16.50 -15.12 -22.36
C LEU A 152 -17.45 -15.64 -21.27
N THR A 153 -17.37 -15.10 -20.06
CA THR A 153 -18.07 -15.66 -18.89
C THR A 153 -19.22 -14.79 -18.37
N GLY A 154 -19.39 -13.60 -18.93
CA GLY A 154 -20.33 -12.59 -18.43
C GLY A 154 -19.96 -12.02 -17.06
N THR A 155 -18.84 -12.44 -16.46
CA THR A 155 -18.42 -12.03 -15.12
C THR A 155 -16.96 -11.60 -15.11
N CYS A 156 -16.66 -10.54 -14.36
CA CYS A 156 -15.30 -10.07 -14.19
C CYS A 156 -14.71 -10.68 -12.91
N PRO A 157 -13.48 -11.23 -12.97
CA PRO A 157 -12.78 -11.67 -11.77
C PRO A 157 -12.62 -10.50 -10.79
N ASN A 158 -12.69 -10.79 -9.49
CA ASN A 158 -12.36 -9.78 -8.48
C ASN A 158 -10.89 -9.34 -8.59
N HIS A 159 -10.57 -8.17 -8.02
CA HIS A 159 -9.23 -7.58 -8.14
C HIS A 159 -8.14 -8.47 -7.52
N GLN A 160 -8.43 -9.12 -6.38
CA GLN A 160 -7.49 -10.06 -5.76
C GLN A 160 -7.15 -11.21 -6.72
N SER A 161 -8.13 -11.79 -7.40
CA SER A 161 -7.91 -12.87 -8.38
C SER A 161 -7.09 -12.41 -9.58
N LYS A 162 -7.17 -11.13 -9.97
CA LYS A 162 -6.33 -10.57 -11.04
C LYS A 162 -4.88 -10.45 -10.57
N ILE A 163 -4.68 -9.94 -9.36
CA ILE A 163 -3.38 -9.85 -8.69
C ILE A 163 -2.75 -11.23 -8.54
N ASP A 164 -3.50 -12.22 -8.04
CA ASP A 164 -3.03 -13.61 -7.90
C ASP A 164 -2.63 -14.20 -9.27
N LYS A 165 -3.42 -13.93 -10.32
CA LYS A 165 -3.08 -14.37 -11.69
C LYS A 165 -1.80 -13.72 -12.19
N LEU A 166 -1.57 -12.44 -11.90
CA LEU A 166 -0.35 -11.74 -12.26
C LEU A 166 0.87 -12.41 -11.60
N VAL A 167 0.82 -12.60 -10.28
CA VAL A 167 1.89 -13.24 -9.50
C VAL A 167 2.17 -14.66 -10.01
N LYS A 168 1.13 -15.44 -10.28
CA LYS A 168 1.25 -16.81 -10.82
C LYS A 168 1.84 -16.84 -12.22
N LYS A 169 1.42 -15.92 -13.10
CA LYS A 169 1.95 -15.84 -14.47
C LYS A 169 3.44 -15.49 -14.45
N ALA A 170 3.83 -14.49 -13.66
CA ALA A 170 5.22 -14.11 -13.47
C ALA A 170 6.10 -15.25 -12.94
N SER A 171 5.58 -16.01 -11.98
CA SER A 171 6.31 -17.15 -11.39
C SER A 171 6.49 -18.30 -12.37
N LYS A 172 5.52 -18.55 -13.26
CA LYS A 172 5.60 -19.59 -14.30
C LYS A 172 6.61 -19.27 -15.40
N ASP A 173 6.86 -17.99 -15.65
CA ASP A 173 7.83 -17.54 -16.65
C ASP A 173 9.29 -17.66 -16.12
N ASN A 174 9.50 -18.27 -14.94
CA ASN A 174 10.79 -18.42 -14.25
C ASN A 174 11.53 -17.09 -13.99
N ILE A 175 10.78 -15.99 -13.93
CA ILE A 175 11.32 -14.67 -13.62
C ILE A 175 11.50 -14.57 -12.11
N THR A 176 12.68 -14.13 -11.66
CA THR A 176 12.88 -13.75 -10.26
C THR A 176 12.43 -12.30 -10.07
N PHE A 177 11.49 -12.07 -9.16
CA PHE A 177 10.93 -10.75 -8.88
C PHE A 177 10.54 -10.60 -7.41
N ASP A 178 10.40 -9.36 -6.96
CA ASP A 178 10.12 -9.02 -5.55
C ASP A 178 8.70 -8.48 -5.36
N ALA A 179 8.19 -7.80 -6.38
CA ALA A 179 6.91 -7.10 -6.31
C ALA A 179 6.21 -7.00 -7.66
N ILE A 180 4.94 -6.61 -7.61
CA ILE A 180 4.12 -6.30 -8.79
C ILE A 180 3.51 -4.90 -8.65
N MET A 181 3.25 -4.27 -9.79
CA MET A 181 2.53 -3.01 -9.89
C MET A 181 1.27 -3.23 -10.73
N TYR A 182 0.11 -2.94 -10.14
CA TYR A 182 -1.20 -3.23 -10.71
C TYR A 182 -1.98 -1.92 -10.88
N GLY A 183 -2.43 -1.64 -12.10
CA GLY A 183 -3.17 -0.41 -12.43
C GLY A 183 -2.33 0.86 -12.60
N SER A 184 -1.12 0.92 -12.04
CA SER A 184 -0.28 2.14 -12.06
C SER A 184 0.22 2.55 -13.46
N THR A 185 0.18 1.65 -14.46
CA THR A 185 0.58 1.93 -15.85
C THR A 185 -0.35 1.25 -16.85
N GLU A 186 -0.15 1.48 -18.16
CA GLU A 186 -0.91 0.79 -19.22
C GLU A 186 -0.81 -0.76 -19.12
N LYS A 187 0.34 -1.26 -18.66
CA LYS A 187 0.57 -2.68 -18.40
C LYS A 187 0.79 -2.92 -16.91
N ASP A 188 0.38 -4.09 -16.43
CA ASP A 188 0.77 -4.52 -15.09
C ASP A 188 2.25 -4.91 -15.11
N LEU A 189 3.01 -4.41 -14.14
CA LEU A 189 4.46 -4.59 -14.11
C LEU A 189 4.84 -5.63 -13.06
N VAL A 190 5.92 -6.33 -13.35
CA VAL A 190 6.61 -7.19 -12.40
C VAL A 190 8.01 -6.63 -12.24
N ILE A 191 8.41 -6.40 -10.99
CA ILE A 191 9.60 -5.63 -10.68
C ILE A 191 10.53 -6.37 -9.73
N LYS A 192 11.82 -6.06 -9.84
CA LYS A 192 12.88 -6.51 -8.94
C LYS A 192 13.58 -5.30 -8.36
N PHE A 193 13.74 -5.23 -7.05
CA PHE A 193 14.37 -4.08 -6.41
C PHE A 193 15.88 -4.06 -6.63
N LYS A 194 16.45 -2.85 -6.63
CA LYS A 194 17.89 -2.58 -6.66
C LYS A 194 18.47 -2.38 -5.27
#